data_AF-A0A1P8Q3P3-F1
#
_entry.id   AF-A0A1P8Q3P3-F1
#
_cell.length_a   1.000
_cell.length_b   1.000
_cell.length_c   1.000
_cell.angle_alpha   90.00
_cell.angle_beta   90.00
_cell.angle_gamma   90.00
#
_symmetry.space_group_name_H-M   'P 1'
#
loop_
_entity.id
_entity.type
_entity.pdbx_description
1 polymer ?
#
loop_
_entity_poly.entity_id
_entity_poly.type
_entity_poly.pdbx_seq_one_letter_code
_entity_poly.pdbx_strand_id
1 'polypeptide(L)'
;MTEEKRIINWNAGMQNDFHYLATDSENGACLLYNFMSVDDEDYPSLGDYFNPLSDENKTQFAQDLIDLYTGKAKFSDKKYYVHLIEGDEYSYLNINSEGGAELGTKFGFGHWKTKFTIDEVAAMNPQLVLFMEEVEDY
;
A
#
# COMPACT_ATOMS: atom_id res chain seq x y z
N MET A 1 -5.89 -10.72 21.12
CA MET A 1 -4.76 -10.66 20.16
C MET A 1 -4.45 -9.18 20.01
N THR A 2 -3.24 -8.77 20.35
CA THR A 2 -2.78 -7.40 20.17
C THR A 2 -2.60 -7.17 18.67
N GLU A 3 -3.34 -6.23 18.09
CA GLU A 3 -3.12 -5.80 16.72
C GLU A 3 -1.68 -5.26 16.59
N GLU A 4 -0.92 -5.79 15.63
CA GLU A 4 0.39 -5.21 15.29
C GLU A 4 0.15 -3.82 14.71
N LYS A 5 0.58 -2.80 15.45
CA LYS A 5 0.47 -1.40 15.03
C LYS A 5 1.46 -1.15 13.90
N ARG A 6 0.97 -1.23 12.66
CA ARG A 6 1.69 -0.72 11.49
C ARG A 6 1.83 0.79 11.64
N ILE A 7 3.01 1.32 11.34
CA ILE A 7 3.25 2.76 11.42
C ILE A 7 3.21 3.41 10.04
N ILE A 8 3.48 2.66 8.96
CA ILE A 8 3.51 3.24 7.61
C ILE A 8 2.11 3.73 7.21
N ASN A 9 2.01 5.04 6.98
CA ASN A 9 0.85 5.68 6.36
C ASN A 9 1.20 5.96 4.90
N TRP A 10 0.78 5.08 4.00
CA TRP A 10 1.15 5.13 2.59
C TRP A 10 0.54 6.34 1.87
N ASN A 11 1.37 7.05 1.13
CA ASN A 11 0.95 8.00 0.10
C ASN A 11 1.47 7.55 -1.27
N ALA A 12 0.98 8.17 -2.34
CA ALA A 12 1.34 7.81 -3.72
C ALA A 12 2.86 7.82 -3.98
N GLY A 13 3.59 8.78 -3.40
CA GLY A 13 5.05 8.85 -3.51
C GLY A 13 5.75 7.66 -2.84
N MET A 14 5.39 7.35 -1.60
CA MET A 14 5.97 6.22 -0.85
C MET A 14 5.68 4.89 -1.54
N GLN A 15 4.51 4.75 -2.15
CA GLN A 15 4.13 3.56 -2.91
C GLN A 15 4.97 3.37 -4.16
N ASN A 16 5.21 4.46 -4.90
CA ASN A 16 6.06 4.47 -6.08
C ASN A 16 7.50 4.09 -5.71
N ASP A 17 8.04 4.70 -4.65
CA ASP A 17 9.36 4.38 -4.13
C ASP A 17 9.47 2.91 -3.70
N PHE A 18 8.47 2.39 -2.98
CA PHE A 18 8.46 0.99 -2.58
C PHE A 18 8.37 0.04 -3.77
N HIS A 19 7.64 0.39 -4.83
CA HIS A 19 7.58 -0.41 -6.05
C HIS A 19 8.97 -0.55 -6.68
N TYR A 20 9.70 0.56 -6.88
CA TYR A 20 11.06 0.53 -7.41
C TYR A 20 12.02 -0.24 -6.50
N LEU A 21 11.97 0.03 -5.19
CA LEU A 21 12.76 -0.68 -4.20
C LEU A 21 12.48 -2.20 -4.24
N ALA A 22 11.23 -2.61 -4.34
CA ALA A 22 10.82 -4.01 -4.37
C ALA A 22 11.23 -4.70 -5.67
N THR A 23 11.18 -4.01 -6.82
CA THR A 23 11.63 -4.57 -8.11
C THR A 23 13.13 -4.80 -8.17
N ASP A 24 13.91 -3.96 -7.49
CA ASP A 24 15.37 -4.05 -7.46
C ASP A 24 15.90 -5.00 -6.38
N SER A 25 15.01 -5.67 -5.65
CA SER A 25 15.35 -6.48 -4.48
C SER A 25 15.04 -7.97 -4.68
N GLU A 26 16.07 -8.81 -4.56
CA GLU A 26 15.94 -10.26 -4.72
C GLU A 26 15.23 -10.97 -3.55
N ASN A 27 15.29 -10.37 -2.36
CA ASN A 27 14.66 -10.86 -1.15
C ASN A 27 14.51 -9.73 -0.12
N GLY A 28 13.85 -9.99 1.01
CA GLY A 28 13.62 -8.98 2.03
C GLY A 28 14.90 -8.38 2.63
N ALA A 29 15.97 -9.16 2.78
CA ALA A 29 17.25 -8.64 3.27
C ALA A 29 17.89 -7.69 2.24
N CYS A 30 17.83 -8.04 0.95
CA CYS A 30 18.22 -7.13 -0.14
C CYS A 30 17.35 -5.87 -0.16
N LEU A 31 16.05 -5.97 0.12
CA LEU A 31 15.16 -4.82 0.19
C LEU A 31 15.58 -3.82 1.27
N LEU A 32 15.85 -4.28 2.49
CA LEU A 32 16.34 -3.40 3.54
C LEU A 32 17.75 -2.88 3.23
N TYR A 33 18.62 -3.71 2.67
CA TYR A 33 19.95 -3.26 2.27
C TYR A 33 19.87 -2.15 1.22
N ASN A 34 19.08 -2.34 0.16
CA ASN A 34 18.90 -1.36 -0.90
C ASN A 34 18.35 -0.06 -0.32
N PHE A 35 17.25 -0.11 0.44
CA PHE A 35 16.68 1.06 1.09
C PHE A 35 17.69 1.83 1.97
N MET A 36 18.51 1.13 2.74
CA MET A 36 19.45 1.74 3.68
C MET A 36 20.79 2.17 3.05
N SER A 37 21.09 1.71 1.83
CA SER A 37 22.40 1.91 1.18
C SER A 37 22.36 2.90 0.02
N VAL A 38 21.17 3.27 -0.45
CA VAL A 38 21.00 4.33 -1.44
C VAL A 38 20.90 5.70 -0.77
N ASP A 39 21.23 6.75 -1.51
CA ASP A 39 20.98 8.11 -1.04
C ASP A 39 19.46 8.36 -0.97
N ASP A 40 19.03 9.24 -0.06
CA ASP A 40 17.62 9.62 0.10
C ASP A 40 16.98 10.15 -1.21
N GLU A 41 17.77 10.42 -2.26
CA GLU A 41 17.30 10.83 -3.58
C GLU A 41 16.66 9.70 -4.41
N ASP A 42 16.99 8.43 -4.14
CA ASP A 42 16.47 7.30 -4.92
C ASP A 42 15.05 6.90 -4.48
N TYR A 43 14.73 7.10 -3.19
CA TYR A 43 13.42 6.82 -2.60
C TYR A 43 12.96 8.00 -1.71
N PRO A 44 12.77 9.19 -2.28
CA PRO A 44 12.63 10.43 -1.51
C PRO A 44 11.44 10.46 -0.58
N SER A 45 10.31 9.86 -0.97
CA SER A 45 9.11 9.82 -0.13
C SER A 45 9.26 8.83 1.03
N LEU A 46 9.90 7.68 0.81
CA LEU A 46 10.22 6.74 1.89
C LEU A 46 11.30 7.29 2.82
N GLY A 47 12.33 7.94 2.28
CA GLY A 47 13.40 8.60 3.02
C GLY A 47 12.86 9.74 3.89
N ASP A 48 12.06 10.64 3.32
CA ASP A 48 11.40 11.76 4.02
C ASP A 48 10.51 11.26 5.16
N TYR A 49 9.82 10.13 4.95
CA TYR A 49 9.00 9.51 5.99
C TYR A 49 9.86 8.86 7.10
N PHE A 50 10.93 8.15 6.71
CA PHE A 50 11.77 7.37 7.62
C PHE A 50 12.69 8.23 8.50
N ASN A 51 13.30 9.26 7.92
CA ASN A 51 14.31 10.09 8.57
C ASN A 51 13.87 10.70 9.91
N PRO A 52 12.68 11.31 10.04
CA PRO A 52 12.23 11.92 11.29
C PRO A 52 11.71 10.92 12.34
N LEU A 53 11.63 9.62 12.04
CA LEU A 53 11.16 8.61 13.00
C LEU A 53 12.15 8.42 14.17
N SER A 54 11.60 8.06 15.34
CA SER A 54 12.40 7.56 16.47
C SER A 54 13.01 6.19 16.13
N ASP A 55 14.07 5.77 16.84
CA ASP A 55 14.71 4.46 16.60
C ASP A 55 13.75 3.27 16.72
N GLU A 56 12.81 3.35 17.68
CA GLU A 56 11.74 2.36 17.84
C GLU A 56 10.83 2.31 16.61
N ASN A 57 10.41 3.47 16.11
CA ASN A 57 9.59 3.56 14.90
C ASN A 57 10.38 3.16 13.65
N LYS A 58 11.68 3.47 13.55
CA LYS A 58 12.53 3.01 12.43
C LYS A 58 12.61 1.50 12.36
N THR A 59 12.70 0.84 13.51
CA THR A 59 12.67 -0.62 13.60
C THR A 59 11.33 -1.19 13.11
N GLN A 60 10.21 -0.59 13.56
CA GLN A 60 8.88 -1.00 13.11
C GLN A 60 8.66 -0.71 11.61
N PHE A 61 9.18 0.40 11.08
CA PHE A 61 9.14 0.73 9.67
C PHE A 61 9.83 -0.34 8.81
N ALA A 62 11.04 -0.76 9.20
CA ALA A 62 11.77 -1.82 8.51
C ALA A 62 11.01 -3.16 8.55
N GLN A 63 10.39 -3.48 9.69
CA GLN A 63 9.54 -4.66 9.82
C GLN A 63 8.31 -4.58 8.89
N ASP A 64 7.66 -3.42 8.82
CA ASP A 64 6.50 -3.18 7.95
C ASP A 64 6.87 -3.31 6.46
N LEU A 65 8.02 -2.78 6.04
CA LEU A 65 8.55 -2.96 4.68
C LEU A 65 8.77 -4.44 4.33
N ILE A 66 9.39 -5.21 5.23
CA ILE A 66 9.63 -6.65 5.06
C ILE A 66 8.32 -7.41 5.00
N ASP A 67 7.39 -7.14 5.91
CA ASP A 67 6.12 -7.85 5.98
C ASP A 67 5.29 -7.58 4.73
N LEU A 68 5.32 -6.35 4.20
CA LEU A 68 4.69 -6.01 2.94
C LEU A 68 5.34 -6.76 1.77
N TYR A 69 6.66 -6.70 1.65
CA TYR A 69 7.41 -7.38 0.58
C TYR A 69 7.22 -8.90 0.58
N THR A 70 7.15 -9.51 1.78
CA THR A 70 7.00 -10.95 1.94
C THR A 70 5.54 -11.42 1.99
N GLY A 71 4.57 -10.51 1.85
CA GLY A 71 3.13 -10.83 1.91
C GLY A 71 2.66 -11.32 3.29
N LYS A 72 3.42 -11.02 4.36
CA LYS A 72 3.08 -11.35 5.75
C LYS A 72 2.32 -10.24 6.46
N ALA A 73 2.24 -9.06 5.86
CA ALA A 73 1.53 -7.94 6.44
C ALA A 73 0.06 -8.32 6.68
N LYS A 74 -0.35 -8.33 7.95
CA LYS A 74 -1.74 -8.47 8.36
C LYS A 74 -2.29 -7.09 8.65
N PHE A 75 -3.31 -6.69 7.92
CA PHE A 75 -3.93 -5.38 8.05
C PHE A 75 -5.27 -5.50 8.79
N SER A 76 -5.65 -4.46 9.52
CA SER A 76 -6.97 -4.37 10.17
C SER A 76 -8.11 -4.53 9.17
N ASP A 77 -9.32 -4.92 9.62
CA ASP A 77 -10.57 -5.07 8.83
C ASP A 77 -11.06 -3.78 8.11
N LYS A 78 -10.24 -2.73 8.11
CA LYS A 78 -10.44 -1.49 7.38
C LYS A 78 -10.72 -1.77 5.90
N LYS A 79 -11.61 -0.95 5.36
CA LYS A 79 -11.95 -0.94 3.94
C LYS A 79 -11.28 0.22 3.26
N TYR A 80 -10.94 0.01 1.99
CA TYR A 80 -10.24 0.97 1.16
C TYR A 80 -10.89 1.02 -0.22
N TYR A 81 -10.83 2.18 -0.84
CA TYR A 81 -11.00 2.31 -2.28
C TYR A 81 -9.67 1.98 -2.97
N VAL A 82 -9.69 1.53 -4.23
CA VAL A 82 -8.46 1.36 -5.04
C VAL A 82 -8.52 2.39 -6.16
N HIS A 83 -7.67 3.41 -6.11
CA HIS A 83 -7.66 4.57 -7.00
C HIS A 83 -6.43 4.54 -7.91
N LEU A 84 -6.60 4.16 -9.17
CA LEU A 84 -5.47 3.86 -10.04
C LEU A 84 -4.78 5.09 -10.64
N ILE A 85 -5.50 6.21 -10.78
CA ILE A 85 -4.97 7.46 -11.34
C ILE A 85 -5.33 8.61 -10.40
N GLU A 86 -4.35 9.10 -9.65
CA GLU A 86 -4.56 10.20 -8.72
C GLU A 86 -5.16 11.43 -9.42
N GLY A 87 -6.23 11.97 -8.84
CA GLY A 87 -6.95 13.14 -9.37
C GLY A 87 -8.00 12.83 -10.45
N ASP A 88 -8.11 11.57 -10.92
CA ASP A 88 -9.17 11.16 -11.85
C ASP A 88 -10.30 10.45 -11.10
N GLU A 89 -11.41 11.16 -10.88
CA GLU A 89 -12.58 10.68 -10.15
C GLU A 89 -13.25 9.43 -10.76
N TYR A 90 -12.89 9.02 -11.99
CA TYR A 90 -13.39 7.82 -12.68
C TYR A 90 -12.40 6.66 -12.71
N SER A 91 -11.29 6.76 -11.97
CA SER A 91 -10.23 5.75 -11.98
C SER A 91 -10.23 4.79 -10.78
N TYR A 92 -11.37 4.67 -10.09
CA TYR A 92 -11.55 3.74 -8.97
C TYR A 92 -11.93 2.35 -9.45
N LEU A 93 -11.30 1.32 -8.88
CA LEU A 93 -11.63 -0.07 -9.13
C LEU A 93 -13.01 -0.39 -8.57
N ASN A 94 -13.90 -0.82 -9.46
CA ASN A 94 -15.20 -1.33 -9.13
C ASN A 94 -15.32 -2.78 -9.62
N ILE A 95 -15.92 -3.65 -8.82
CA ILE A 95 -16.13 -5.05 -9.18
C ILE A 95 -17.61 -5.42 -9.10
N ASN A 96 -18.14 -5.97 -10.18
CA ASN A 96 -19.52 -6.43 -10.25
C ASN A 96 -19.69 -7.78 -9.53
N SER A 97 -20.95 -8.20 -9.32
CA SER A 97 -21.27 -9.45 -8.63
C SER A 97 -20.79 -10.73 -9.34
N GLU A 98 -20.43 -10.63 -10.62
CA GLU A 98 -19.91 -11.74 -11.44
C GLU A 98 -18.37 -11.76 -11.46
N GLY A 99 -17.70 -10.81 -10.78
CA GLY A 99 -16.24 -10.69 -10.73
C GLY A 99 -15.64 -9.87 -11.88
N GLY A 100 -16.46 -9.26 -12.74
CA GLY A 100 -15.99 -8.30 -13.75
C GLY A 100 -15.52 -7.01 -13.10
N ALA A 101 -14.35 -6.53 -13.52
CA ALA A 101 -13.70 -5.33 -12.98
C ALA A 101 -13.69 -4.19 -14.00
N GLU A 102 -14.05 -2.99 -13.56
CA GLU A 102 -14.02 -1.76 -14.37
C GLU A 102 -13.57 -0.57 -13.52
N LEU A 103 -13.12 0.49 -14.20
CA LEU A 103 -12.86 1.77 -13.58
C LEU A 103 -14.13 2.60 -13.55
N GLY A 104 -14.37 3.27 -12.43
CA GLY A 104 -15.45 4.23 -12.30
C GLY A 104 -15.24 5.13 -11.09
N THR A 105 -16.33 5.65 -10.54
CA THR A 105 -16.26 6.51 -9.37
C THR A 105 -16.11 5.71 -8.08
N LYS A 106 -15.63 6.35 -7.02
CA LYS A 106 -15.56 5.76 -5.66
C LYS A 106 -16.91 5.24 -5.13
N PHE A 107 -18.00 5.82 -5.61
CA PHE A 107 -19.37 5.42 -5.25
C PHE A 107 -19.88 4.25 -6.09
N GLY A 108 -19.24 4.00 -7.23
CA GLY A 108 -19.55 2.91 -8.14
C GLY A 108 -20.89 3.05 -8.85
N PHE A 109 -21.19 2.02 -9.63
CA PHE A 109 -22.49 1.85 -10.27
C PHE A 109 -23.34 0.93 -9.39
N GLY A 110 -24.25 1.48 -8.57
CA GLY A 110 -25.32 0.76 -7.84
C GLY A 110 -24.91 -0.51 -7.05
N HIS A 111 -24.74 -1.63 -7.75
CA HIS A 111 -24.48 -2.97 -7.20
C HIS A 111 -23.00 -3.37 -7.22
N TRP A 112 -22.11 -2.50 -7.70
CA TRP A 112 -20.69 -2.80 -7.80
C TRP A 112 -20.02 -2.59 -6.45
N LYS A 113 -19.16 -3.52 -6.07
CA LYS A 113 -18.30 -3.42 -4.90
C LYS A 113 -17.19 -2.41 -5.20
N THR A 114 -17.07 -1.38 -4.35
CA THR A 114 -16.05 -0.32 -4.48
C THR A 114 -15.09 -0.24 -3.29
N LYS A 115 -15.40 -0.97 -2.21
CA LYS A 115 -14.65 -0.99 -0.96
C LYS A 115 -14.11 -2.38 -0.69
N PHE A 116 -12.81 -2.47 -0.42
CA PHE A 116 -12.09 -3.74 -0.31
C PHE A 116 -11.25 -3.77 0.98
N THR A 117 -11.07 -4.94 1.59
CA THR A 117 -9.95 -5.12 2.53
C THR A 117 -8.63 -5.21 1.76
N ILE A 118 -7.51 -5.06 2.45
CA ILE A 118 -6.19 -5.28 1.84
C ILE A 118 -6.05 -6.74 1.38
N ASP A 119 -6.53 -7.72 2.14
CA ASP A 119 -6.51 -9.12 1.72
C ASP A 119 -7.29 -9.36 0.43
N GLU A 120 -8.44 -8.71 0.26
CA GLU A 120 -9.24 -8.80 -0.96
C GLU A 120 -8.46 -8.21 -2.14
N VAL A 121 -7.80 -7.06 -1.96
CA VAL A 121 -6.97 -6.42 -2.98
C VAL A 121 -5.74 -7.26 -3.33
N ALA A 122 -5.04 -7.76 -2.33
CA ALA A 122 -3.85 -8.60 -2.50
C ALA A 122 -4.17 -9.92 -3.20
N ALA A 123 -5.33 -10.52 -2.92
CA ALA A 123 -5.80 -11.72 -3.60
C ALA A 123 -6.14 -11.48 -5.08
N MET A 124 -6.54 -10.26 -5.44
CA MET A 124 -6.77 -9.88 -6.84
C MET A 124 -5.47 -9.61 -7.57
N ASN A 125 -4.65 -8.71 -7.02
CA ASN A 125 -3.30 -8.42 -7.48
C ASN A 125 -2.57 -7.68 -6.35
N PRO A 126 -1.47 -8.21 -5.79
CA PRO A 126 -0.75 -7.59 -4.68
C PRO A 126 -0.20 -6.19 -5.00
N GLN A 127 0.03 -5.86 -6.27
CA GLN A 127 0.43 -4.49 -6.66
C GLN A 127 -0.70 -3.47 -6.50
N LEU A 128 -1.96 -3.90 -6.45
CA LEU A 128 -3.10 -3.00 -6.25
C LEU A 128 -3.18 -2.45 -4.83
N VAL A 129 -2.48 -3.08 -3.87
CA VAL A 129 -2.41 -2.62 -2.48
C VAL A 129 -1.80 -1.23 -2.38
N LEU A 130 -0.93 -0.89 -3.34
CA LEU A 130 -0.34 0.42 -3.46
C LEU A 130 -1.43 1.47 -3.71
N PHE A 131 -2.39 1.23 -4.60
CA PHE A 131 -3.39 2.23 -4.98
C PHE A 131 -4.53 2.40 -3.96
N MET A 132 -4.37 1.97 -2.71
CA MET A 132 -5.44 1.94 -1.71
C MET A 132 -5.60 3.28 -0.98
N GLU A 133 -6.81 3.82 -1.01
CA GLU A 133 -7.24 4.99 -0.24
C GLU A 133 -8.14 4.54 0.92
N GLU A 134 -7.78 4.88 2.17
CA GLU A 134 -8.59 4.49 3.34
C GLU A 134 -10.01 5.10 3.25
N VAL A 135 -11.03 4.27 3.52
CA VAL A 135 -12.40 4.77 3.65
C VAL A 135 -12.52 5.47 4.99
N GLU A 136 -12.65 6.80 4.98
CA GLU A 136 -13.07 7.55 6.17
C GLU A 136 -14.55 7.23 6.47
N ASP A 137 -14.81 6.53 7.58
CA ASP A 137 -16.16 6.39 8.12
C ASP A 137 -16.56 7.72 8.78
N TYR A 138 -17.46 8.47 8.13
CA TYR A 138 -18.15 9.64 8.70
C TYR A 138 -19.44 9.25 9.42
#